data_AF-G4RQ36-F1
#
_entry.id   AF-G4RQ36-F1
#
_cell.length_a   1.000
_cell.length_b   1.000
_cell.length_c   1.000
_cell.angle_alpha   90.00
_cell.angle_beta   90.00
_cell.angle_gamma   90.00
#
_symmetry.space_group_name_H-M   'P 1'
#
loop_
_entity.id
_entity.type
_entity.pdbx_description
1 polymer ?
#
loop_
_entity_poly.entity_id
_entity_poly.type
_entity_poly.pdbx_seq_one_letter_code
_entity_poly.pdbx_strand_id
1 'polypeptide(L)'
;MKFAAASVLFSLIAFALALVMSMPRTPWDLPILAFLAIIDAALFVLGRRDVSAMLDIAASEWEAAELRALMALTISFFALSALSLGYAILAHVAPSALG
;
A
#
# COMPACT_ATOMS: atom_id res chain seq x y z
N MET A 1 -6.43 -5.78 14.40
CA MET A 1 -5.81 -4.50 13.97
C MET A 1 -4.34 -4.58 13.56
N LYS A 2 -3.58 -5.62 13.91
CA LYS A 2 -2.12 -5.69 13.66
C LYS A 2 -1.78 -5.56 12.17
N PHE A 3 -2.59 -6.15 11.30
CA PHE A 3 -2.34 -6.14 9.85
C PHE A 3 -2.78 -4.83 9.20
N ALA A 4 -3.82 -4.18 9.73
CA ALA A 4 -4.25 -2.87 9.24
C ALA A 4 -3.19 -1.79 9.46
N ALA A 5 -2.65 -1.72 10.68
CA ALA A 5 -1.56 -0.80 11.00
C ALA A 5 -0.28 -1.15 10.20
N ALA A 6 0.05 -2.43 10.08
CA ALA A 6 1.19 -2.87 9.27
C ALA A 6 1.01 -2.50 7.79
N SER A 7 -0.20 -2.62 7.24
CA SER A 7 -0.52 -2.22 5.87
C SER A 7 -0.31 -0.72 5.69
N VAL A 8 -0.88 0.13 6.55
CA VAL A 8 -0.71 1.59 6.44
C VAL A 8 0.77 1.98 6.48
N LEU A 9 1.53 1.44 7.45
CA LEU A 9 2.95 1.73 7.59
C LEU A 9 3.76 1.23 6.39
N PHE A 10 3.49 0.02 5.92
CA PHE A 10 4.20 -0.56 4.79
C PHE A 10 3.88 0.20 3.50
N SER A 11 2.62 0.55 3.24
CA SER A 11 2.24 1.35 2.07
C SER A 11 2.93 2.71 2.07
N LEU A 12 3.07 3.36 3.23
CA LEU A 12 3.82 4.62 3.35
C LEU A 12 5.31 4.44 3.02
N ILE A 13 5.93 3.37 3.53
CA ILE A 13 7.34 3.04 3.26
C ILE A 13 7.53 2.70 1.77
N ALA A 14 6.63 1.91 1.20
CA ALA A 14 6.66 1.51 -0.20
C ALA A 14 6.50 2.71 -1.14
N PHE A 15 5.60 3.65 -0.79
CA PHE A 15 5.46 4.93 -1.47
C PHE A 15 6.75 5.74 -1.45
N ALA A 16 7.36 5.92 -0.27
CA ALA A 16 8.61 6.67 -0.13
C ALA A 16 9.76 6.02 -0.93
N LEU A 17 9.88 4.69 -0.89
CA LEU A 17 10.84 3.92 -1.68
C LEU A 17 10.60 4.08 -3.19
N ALA A 18 9.36 3.98 -3.64
CA ALA A 18 9.02 4.16 -5.06
C ALA A 18 9.46 5.54 -5.57
N LEU A 19 9.26 6.59 -4.76
CA LEU A 19 9.72 7.94 -5.09
C LEU A 19 11.25 8.05 -5.14
N VAL A 20 11.96 7.46 -4.18
CA VAL A 20 13.44 7.49 -4.14
C VAL A 20 14.05 6.70 -5.31
N MET A 21 13.47 5.55 -5.65
CA MET A 21 13.95 4.68 -6.73
C MET A 21 13.61 5.19 -8.14
N SER A 22 13.02 6.38 -8.25
CA SER A 22 12.71 7.01 -9.55
C SER A 22 13.95 7.28 -10.41
N MET A 23 15.15 7.43 -9.81
CA MET A 23 16.43 7.69 -10.51
C MET A 23 17.65 7.33 -9.64
N PRO A 24 18.77 6.81 -10.19
CA PRO A 24 18.99 6.17 -11.49
C PRO A 24 18.67 4.67 -11.46
N ARG A 25 18.19 4.14 -12.59
CA ARG A 25 17.68 2.76 -12.70
C ARG A 25 18.79 1.72 -12.71
N THR A 26 18.81 0.85 -11.72
CA THR A 26 19.63 -0.36 -11.70
C THR A 26 18.80 -1.58 -12.11
N PRO A 27 19.40 -2.65 -12.66
CA PRO A 27 18.68 -3.87 -13.02
C PRO A 27 17.95 -4.53 -11.83
N TRP A 28 18.37 -4.22 -10.61
CA TRP A 28 17.78 -4.76 -9.38
C TRP A 28 16.53 -4.02 -8.92
N ASP A 29 16.24 -2.84 -9.47
CA ASP A 29 15.11 -2.02 -9.03
C ASP A 29 13.77 -2.69 -9.35
N LEU A 30 13.65 -3.28 -10.54
CA LEU A 30 12.42 -3.95 -10.97
C LEU A 30 11.99 -5.10 -10.04
N PRO A 31 12.85 -6.08 -9.72
CA PRO A 31 12.47 -7.15 -8.79
C PRO A 31 12.17 -6.62 -7.37
N ILE A 32 12.86 -5.57 -6.92
CA ILE A 32 12.58 -4.92 -5.63
C ILE A 32 11.19 -4.26 -5.64
N LEU A 33 10.89 -3.45 -6.65
CA LEU A 33 9.60 -2.78 -6.79
C LEU A 33 8.45 -3.79 -6.93
N ALA A 34 8.64 -4.87 -7.69
CA ALA A 34 7.67 -5.94 -7.81
C ALA A 34 7.44 -6.66 -6.46
N PHE A 35 8.51 -6.94 -5.71
CA PHE A 35 8.41 -7.55 -4.39
C PHE A 35 7.69 -6.66 -3.39
N LEU A 36 8.01 -5.36 -3.37
CA LEU A 36 7.29 -4.36 -2.56
C LEU A 36 5.80 -4.34 -2.90
N ALA A 37 5.45 -4.32 -4.19
CA ALA A 37 4.05 -4.32 -4.62
C ALA A 37 3.28 -5.58 -4.15
N ILE A 38 3.92 -6.76 -4.21
CA ILE A 38 3.32 -8.02 -3.76
C ILE A 38 3.07 -8.00 -2.24
N ILE A 39 4.07 -7.58 -1.45
CA ILE A 39 3.91 -7.49 0.01
C ILE A 39 2.82 -6.48 0.37
N ASP A 40 2.84 -5.31 -0.28
CA ASP A 40 1.87 -4.25 0.01
C ASP A 40 0.45 -4.71 -0.29
N ALA A 41 0.23 -5.37 -1.43
CA ALA A 41 -1.05 -5.97 -1.78
C ALA A 41 -1.49 -7.05 -0.78
N ALA A 42 -0.57 -7.92 -0.33
CA ALA A 42 -0.88 -8.95 0.66
C ALA A 42 -1.26 -8.34 2.01
N LEU A 43 -0.51 -7.34 2.49
CA LEU A 43 -0.81 -6.62 3.73
C LEU A 43 -2.12 -5.85 3.63
N PHE A 44 -2.41 -5.24 2.49
CA PHE A 44 -3.69 -4.55 2.26
C PHE A 44 -4.87 -5.51 2.37
N VAL A 45 -4.80 -6.68 1.72
CA VAL A 45 -5.88 -7.69 1.79
C VAL A 45 -6.09 -8.17 3.23
N LEU A 46 -5.00 -8.48 3.94
CA LEU A 46 -5.04 -8.90 5.33
C LEU A 46 -5.57 -7.79 6.25
N GLY A 47 -5.09 -6.56 6.08
CA GLY A 47 -5.51 -5.38 6.82
C GLY A 47 -6.99 -5.07 6.63
N ARG A 48 -7.49 -5.11 5.38
CA ARG A 48 -8.91 -4.92 5.09
C ARG A 48 -9.77 -5.96 5.78
N ARG A 49 -9.37 -7.24 5.73
CA ARG A 49 -10.10 -8.32 6.41
C ARG A 49 -10.10 -8.13 7.92
N ASP A 50 -8.97 -7.73 8.49
CA ASP A 50 -8.79 -7.49 9.93
C ASP A 50 -9.70 -6.33 10.41
N VAL A 51 -9.71 -5.18 9.71
CA VAL A 51 -10.59 -4.05 10.08
C VAL A 51 -12.06 -4.40 9.88
N SER A 52 -12.42 -5.10 8.80
CA SER A 52 -13.81 -5.52 8.57
C SER A 52 -14.32 -6.42 9.69
N ALA A 53 -13.53 -7.40 10.11
CA ALA A 53 -13.92 -8.30 11.20
C ALA A 53 -14.08 -7.55 12.54
N MET A 54 -13.27 -6.51 12.78
CA MET A 54 -13.40 -5.67 13.98
C MET A 54 -14.63 -4.76 13.92
N LEU A 55 -15.00 -4.26 12.75
CA LEU A 55 -16.21 -3.46 12.56
C LEU A 55 -17.48 -4.26 12.87
N ASP A 56 -17.50 -5.56 12.52
CA ASP A 56 -18.66 -6.44 12.77
C ASP A 56 -18.90 -6.70 14.26
N ILE A 57 -17.88 -6.56 15.11
CA ILE A 57 -17.95 -6.80 16.56
C ILE A 57 -17.82 -5.51 17.40
N ALA A 58 -17.80 -4.35 16.77
CA ALA A 58 -17.66 -3.07 17.45
C ALA A 58 -18.84 -2.85 18.41
N ALA A 59 -18.54 -2.52 19.67
CA ALA A 59 -19.55 -2.43 20.72
C ALA A 59 -20.20 -1.03 20.79
N SER A 60 -19.57 -0.03 20.17
CA SER A 60 -20.03 1.36 20.20
C SER A 60 -19.91 2.04 18.84
N GLU A 61 -20.72 3.07 18.62
CA GLU A 61 -20.65 3.90 17.41
C GLU A 61 -19.31 4.64 17.29
N TRP A 62 -18.72 5.03 18.43
CA TRP A 62 -17.41 5.68 18.46
C TRP A 62 -16.30 4.74 17.96
N GLU A 63 -16.25 3.53 18.50
CA GLU A 63 -15.29 2.49 18.07
C GLU A 63 -15.47 2.14 16.59
N ALA A 64 -16.73 2.02 16.12
CA ALA A 64 -17.02 1.80 14.71
C ALA A 64 -16.55 2.96 13.82
N ALA A 65 -16.65 4.22 14.29
CA ALA A 65 -16.16 5.38 13.57
C ALA A 65 -14.62 5.38 13.44
N GLU A 66 -13.91 5.05 14.51
CA GLU A 66 -12.44 4.92 14.50
C GLU A 66 -11.98 3.82 13.53
N LEU A 67 -12.65 2.66 13.55
CA LEU A 67 -12.34 1.55 12.65
C LEU A 67 -12.65 1.89 11.18
N ARG A 68 -13.72 2.65 10.90
CA ARG A 68 -14.01 3.17 9.56
C ARG A 68 -12.93 4.16 9.10
N ALA A 69 -12.45 5.02 9.99
CA ALA A 69 -11.35 5.93 9.70
C ALA A 69 -10.07 5.15 9.38
N LEU A 70 -9.75 4.10 10.14
CA LEU A 70 -8.61 3.23 9.87
C LEU A 70 -8.74 2.49 8.53
N MET A 71 -9.95 2.02 8.18
CA MET A 71 -10.21 1.42 6.87
C MET A 71 -9.94 2.42 5.74
N ALA A 72 -10.47 3.64 5.86
CA ALA A 72 -10.25 4.70 4.88
C ALA A 72 -8.77 5.04 4.73
N LEU A 73 -8.02 5.09 5.84
CA LEU A 73 -6.58 5.32 5.86
C LEU A 73 -5.82 4.20 5.14
N THR A 74 -6.18 2.95 5.42
CA THR A 74 -5.59 1.75 4.80
C THR A 74 -5.79 1.76 3.28
N ILE A 75 -7.01 2.06 2.83
CA ILE A 75 -7.33 2.17 1.40
C ILE A 75 -6.55 3.33 0.74
N SER A 76 -6.52 4.48 1.39
CA SER A 76 -5.88 5.69 0.82
C SER A 76 -4.38 5.51 0.65
N PHE A 77 -3.68 4.98 1.65
CA PHE A 77 -2.25 4.75 1.55
C PHE A 77 -1.90 3.63 0.59
N PHE A 78 -2.68 2.54 0.56
CA PHE A 78 -2.50 1.49 -0.45
C PHE A 78 -2.70 2.02 -1.87
N ALA A 79 -3.69 2.89 -2.10
CA ALA A 79 -3.90 3.49 -3.42
C ALA A 79 -2.68 4.35 -3.83
N LEU A 80 -2.17 5.17 -2.91
CA LEU A 80 -0.98 6.00 -3.16
C LEU A 80 0.26 5.15 -3.49
N SER A 81 0.52 4.11 -2.69
CA SER A 81 1.65 3.22 -2.89
C SER A 81 1.51 2.44 -4.20
N ALA A 82 0.34 1.84 -4.48
CA ALA A 82 0.08 1.10 -5.70
C ALA A 82 0.28 1.95 -6.96
N LEU A 83 -0.20 3.21 -6.95
CA LEU A 83 0.00 4.14 -8.06
C LEU A 83 1.49 4.49 -8.24
N SER A 84 2.21 4.78 -7.16
CA SER A 84 3.64 5.11 -7.22
C SER A 84 4.50 3.93 -7.68
N LEU A 85 4.26 2.73 -7.16
CA LEU A 85 4.95 1.51 -7.54
C LEU A 85 4.61 1.13 -8.99
N GLY A 86 3.34 1.20 -9.36
CA GLY A 86 2.90 0.95 -10.74
C GLY A 86 3.57 1.90 -11.73
N TYR A 87 3.64 3.18 -11.40
CA TYR A 87 4.39 4.16 -12.21
C TYR A 87 5.87 3.83 -12.29
N ALA A 88 6.53 3.55 -11.15
CA ALA A 88 7.96 3.23 -11.13
C ALA A 88 8.30 1.97 -11.93
N ILE A 89 7.47 0.92 -11.82
CA ILE A 89 7.59 -0.32 -12.60
C ILE A 89 7.38 -0.03 -14.08
N LEU A 90 6.32 0.70 -14.44
CA LEU A 90 6.03 1.02 -15.84
C LEU A 90 7.16 1.85 -16.46
N ALA A 91 7.71 2.81 -15.71
CA ALA A 91 8.83 3.62 -16.14
C ALA A 91 10.12 2.80 -16.34
N HIS A 92 10.26 1.68 -15.62
CA HIS A 92 11.37 0.75 -15.80
C HIS A 92 11.18 -0.17 -17.01
N VAL A 93 9.98 -0.74 -17.20
CA VAL A 93 9.70 -1.78 -18.21
C VAL A 93 9.35 -1.19 -19.58
N ALA A 94 8.62 -0.08 -19.61
CA ALA A 94 8.12 0.56 -20.82
C ALA A 94 8.21 2.10 -20.70
N PRO A 95 9.43 2.68 -20.63
CA PRO A 95 9.60 4.12 -20.45
C PRO A 95 8.93 4.96 -21.54
N SER A 96 8.82 4.44 -22.77
CA SER A 96 8.14 5.09 -23.90
C SER A 96 6.60 5.10 -23.80
N ALA A 97 6.02 4.39 -22.83
CA ALA A 97 4.57 4.44 -22.59
C ALA A 97 4.17 5.66 -21.73
N LEU A 98 5.16 6.36 -21.16
CA LEU A 98 4.97 7.51 -20.27
C LEU A 98 5.22 8.86 -20.96
N GLY A 99 5.63 8.85 -22.23
CA GLY A 99 5.96 10.04 -23.03
C GLY A 99 6.30 9.70 -24.48
#